data_AF-A0A1H3X6T8-F1
#
_entry.id   AF-A0A1H3X6T8-F1
#
_cell.length_a   1.000
_cell.length_b   1.000
_cell.length_c   1.000
_cell.angle_alpha   90.00
_cell.angle_beta   90.00
_cell.angle_gamma   90.00
#
_symmetry.space_group_name_H-M   'P 1'
#
loop_
_entity.id
_entity.type
_entity.pdbx_description
1 polymer ?
#
loop_
_entity_poly.entity_id
_entity_poly.type
_entity_poly.pdbx_seq_one_letter_code
_entity_poly.pdbx_strand_id
1 'polypeptide(L)'
;MSLFEFDSGHLIPARFGHTSSARLDSQMLRAVKDQVLELVGRPLFPVVWEERQQAQLLSMDASGQVVTVEVLDELNAASLVAALSRAGNWAALGWLDLAAMYPAGQGAFRRDWNEFRESLPPRTPAGPRVVIVADHITDDVRPALELLSGSGVDVYELSLREFGDGRRLIDVAPVRGPLAARSQMVMLGRATKEVELLASAQEFAPVAPEEDEADGDVEATGTMETEPEEPAAEPSQPSYTAPMDEAARTLLAIAKYLGEDTRLTWLQLRKGVSHEATLRVTGELVLENGDEYRDPSAAACAVSGRDDVDGWRVWRFGEAGPNLDDARYELDEADELDVRS
;
A
#
# COMPACT_ATOMS: atom_id res chain seq x y z
N MET A 1 -24.72 -25.07 -1.41
CA MET A 1 -25.32 -25.03 -0.06
C MET A 1 -26.81 -24.75 -0.21
N SER A 2 -27.66 -25.41 0.56
CA SER A 2 -29.12 -25.15 0.56
C SER A 2 -29.46 -24.29 1.78
N LEU A 3 -29.95 -23.08 1.58
CA LEU A 3 -30.39 -22.18 2.66
C LEU A 3 -31.90 -22.31 2.86
N PHE A 4 -32.33 -22.34 4.12
CA PHE A 4 -33.73 -22.41 4.52
C PHE A 4 -34.04 -21.24 5.45
N GLU A 5 -35.17 -20.58 5.23
CA GLU A 5 -35.73 -19.58 6.14
C GLU A 5 -36.59 -20.31 7.18
N PHE A 6 -36.47 -19.93 8.45
CA PHE A 6 -37.28 -20.48 9.53
C PHE A 6 -38.45 -19.54 9.79
N ASP A 7 -39.62 -19.90 9.26
CA ASP A 7 -40.85 -19.15 9.45
C ASP A 7 -41.89 -20.05 10.15
N SER A 8 -42.47 -19.53 11.23
CA SER A 8 -43.61 -20.15 11.92
C SER A 8 -43.43 -21.64 12.27
N GLY A 9 -42.22 -22.04 12.69
CA GLY A 9 -41.90 -23.40 13.11
C GLY A 9 -41.52 -24.37 11.99
N HIS A 10 -41.46 -23.91 10.75
CA HIS A 10 -41.09 -24.73 9.60
C HIS A 10 -39.90 -24.14 8.84
N LEU A 11 -39.08 -25.04 8.28
CA LEU A 11 -38.00 -24.67 7.37
C LEU A 11 -38.54 -24.60 5.94
N ILE A 12 -38.68 -23.39 5.42
CA ILE A 12 -39.04 -23.15 4.02
C ILE A 12 -37.75 -22.91 3.21
N PRO A 13 -37.63 -23.38 1.95
CA PRO A 13 -36.49 -23.04 1.11
C PRO A 13 -36.37 -21.52 1.04
N ALA A 14 -35.20 -20.98 1.39
CA ALA A 14 -34.99 -19.54 1.39
C ALA A 14 -35.24 -19.01 -0.02
N ARG A 15 -36.26 -18.15 -0.17
CA ARG A 15 -36.53 -17.46 -1.43
C ARG A 15 -35.54 -16.33 -1.53
N PHE A 16 -34.32 -16.62 -1.99
CA PHE A 16 -33.43 -15.57 -2.45
C PHE A 16 -34.14 -14.86 -3.61
N GLY A 17 -34.36 -13.55 -3.48
CA GLY A 17 -34.86 -12.73 -4.57
C GLY A 17 -34.05 -12.98 -5.84
N HIS A 18 -34.70 -12.90 -7.00
CA HIS A 18 -34.00 -13.08 -8.26
C HIS A 18 -33.10 -11.86 -8.48
N THR A 19 -31.83 -12.09 -8.86
CA THR A 19 -30.96 -11.01 -9.31
C THR A 19 -31.59 -10.43 -10.57
N SER A 20 -31.99 -9.17 -10.51
CA SER A 20 -32.52 -8.43 -11.64
C SER A 20 -31.36 -7.73 -12.34
N SER A 21 -31.34 -7.79 -13.67
CA SER A 21 -30.45 -6.96 -14.49
C SER A 21 -31.01 -5.53 -14.66
N ALA A 22 -32.07 -5.18 -13.94
CA ALA A 22 -32.66 -3.86 -13.99
C ALA A 22 -31.72 -2.84 -13.34
N ARG A 23 -31.54 -1.71 -14.03
CA ARG A 23 -30.79 -0.55 -13.54
C ARG A 23 -31.51 0.07 -12.35
N LEU A 24 -30.74 0.68 -11.45
CA LEU A 24 -31.29 1.41 -10.31
C LEU A 24 -32.09 2.63 -10.81
N ASP A 25 -33.26 2.85 -10.21
CA ASP A 25 -34.02 4.07 -10.45
C ASP A 25 -33.38 5.29 -9.76
N SER A 26 -33.82 6.50 -10.12
CA SER A 26 -33.23 7.74 -9.58
C SER A 26 -33.41 7.88 -8.07
N GLN A 27 -34.45 7.29 -7.48
CA GLN A 27 -34.69 7.32 -6.04
C GLN A 27 -33.71 6.40 -5.32
N MET A 28 -33.47 5.20 -5.86
CA MET A 28 -32.48 4.26 -5.36
C MET A 28 -31.07 4.81 -5.46
N LEU A 29 -30.69 5.40 -6.60
CA LEU A 29 -29.38 6.05 -6.74
C LEU A 29 -29.19 7.19 -5.75
N ARG A 30 -30.25 7.94 -5.43
CA ARG A 30 -30.16 8.98 -4.39
C ARG A 30 -29.96 8.37 -2.99
N ALA A 31 -30.69 7.31 -2.66
CA ALA A 31 -30.50 6.59 -1.40
C ALA A 31 -29.08 6.02 -1.27
N VAL A 32 -28.53 5.46 -2.36
CA VAL A 32 -27.13 4.99 -2.41
C VAL A 32 -26.15 6.13 -2.13
N LYS A 33 -26.36 7.32 -2.72
CA LYS A 33 -25.52 8.49 -2.44
C LYS A 33 -25.58 8.90 -0.97
N ASP A 34 -26.79 9.01 -0.43
CA ASP A 34 -27.00 9.43 0.96
C ASP A 34 -26.35 8.46 1.97
N GLN A 35 -26.25 7.17 1.63
CA GLN A 35 -25.71 6.10 2.49
C GLN A 35 -24.38 5.51 1.98
N VAL A 36 -23.68 6.18 1.06
CA VAL A 36 -22.54 5.57 0.34
C VAL A 36 -21.42 5.10 1.28
N LEU A 37 -21.18 5.83 2.38
CA LEU A 37 -20.15 5.48 3.35
C LEU A 37 -20.49 4.20 4.13
N GLU A 38 -21.77 4.01 4.46
CA GLU A 38 -22.26 2.80 5.11
C GLU A 38 -22.17 1.60 4.18
N LEU A 39 -22.50 1.79 2.89
CA LEU A 39 -22.45 0.74 1.87
C LEU A 39 -21.03 0.25 1.58
N VAL A 40 -20.06 1.16 1.56
CA VAL A 40 -18.64 0.83 1.35
C VAL A 40 -18.05 0.15 2.59
N GLY A 41 -18.62 0.41 3.78
CA GLY A 41 -18.20 -0.19 5.05
C GLY A 41 -16.81 0.25 5.51
N ARG A 42 -16.34 1.42 5.07
CA ARG A 42 -15.04 2.00 5.44
C ARG A 42 -15.24 3.21 6.35
N PRO A 43 -14.40 3.38 7.38
CA PRO A 43 -14.43 4.59 8.20
C PRO A 43 -13.82 5.73 7.38
N LEU A 44 -14.69 6.51 6.74
CA LEU A 44 -14.32 7.72 6.00
C LEU A 44 -15.01 8.92 6.62
N PHE A 45 -14.25 10.00 6.81
CA PHE A 45 -14.76 11.27 7.27
C PHE A 45 -15.28 12.09 6.08
N PRO A 46 -16.59 12.38 5.99
CA PRO A 46 -17.14 13.15 4.88
C PRO A 46 -16.77 14.64 5.00
N VAL A 47 -16.28 15.23 3.90
CA VAL A 47 -15.95 16.67 3.82
C VAL A 47 -17.06 17.44 3.12
N VAL A 48 -17.29 17.14 1.84
CA VAL A 48 -18.28 17.87 1.02
C VAL A 48 -18.72 17.04 -0.18
N TRP A 49 -20.00 17.17 -0.54
CA TRP A 49 -20.51 16.69 -1.82
C TRP A 49 -20.27 17.75 -2.89
N GLU A 50 -19.58 17.36 -3.96
CA GLU A 50 -19.43 18.16 -5.16
C GLU A 50 -20.34 17.58 -6.25
N GLU A 51 -21.28 18.38 -6.74
CA GLU A 51 -22.29 17.94 -7.71
C GLU A 51 -22.08 18.55 -9.12
N ARG A 52 -21.14 19.49 -9.31
CA ARG A 52 -21.01 20.25 -10.58
C ARG A 52 -20.66 19.42 -11.81
N GLN A 53 -19.92 18.32 -11.64
CA GLN A 53 -19.50 17.46 -12.76
C GLN A 53 -20.09 16.06 -12.64
N GLN A 54 -20.08 15.50 -11.43
CA GLN A 54 -20.61 14.19 -11.10
C GLN A 54 -20.78 14.17 -9.58
N ALA A 55 -21.82 13.52 -9.04
CA ALA A 55 -22.04 13.47 -7.60
C ALA A 55 -20.91 12.68 -6.93
N GLN A 56 -19.91 13.39 -6.43
CA GLN A 56 -18.74 12.85 -5.77
C GLN A 56 -18.68 13.40 -4.35
N LEU A 57 -18.33 12.55 -3.40
CA LEU A 57 -18.09 12.92 -2.02
C LEU A 57 -16.58 13.00 -1.82
N LEU A 58 -16.10 14.19 -1.44
CA LEU A 58 -14.78 14.34 -0.88
C LEU A 58 -14.81 13.87 0.56
N SER A 59 -13.87 13.00 0.90
CA SER A 59 -13.74 12.42 2.24
C SER A 59 -12.28 12.27 2.62
N MET A 60 -12.02 11.92 3.87
CA MET A 60 -10.69 11.61 4.38
C MET A 60 -10.72 10.27 5.11
N ASP A 61 -9.70 9.45 4.91
CA ASP A 61 -9.50 8.28 5.77
C ASP A 61 -8.85 8.69 7.09
N ALA A 62 -8.77 7.79 8.06
CA ALA A 62 -8.19 8.08 9.38
C ALA A 62 -6.70 8.48 9.37
N SER A 63 -5.96 8.17 8.30
CA SER A 63 -4.57 8.60 8.12
C SER A 63 -4.44 10.06 7.67
N GLY A 64 -5.56 10.66 7.26
CA GLY A 64 -5.60 12.01 6.67
C GLY A 64 -5.47 12.00 5.15
N GLN A 65 -5.47 10.83 4.50
CA GLN A 65 -5.46 10.75 3.05
C GLN A 65 -6.82 11.19 2.50
N VAL A 66 -6.80 12.03 1.47
CA VAL A 66 -8.01 12.40 0.73
C VAL A 66 -8.51 11.20 -0.06
N VAL A 67 -9.78 10.85 0.16
CA VAL A 67 -10.48 9.77 -0.52
C VAL A 67 -11.66 10.35 -1.27
N THR A 68 -11.72 10.09 -2.57
CA THR A 68 -12.83 10.51 -3.41
C THR A 68 -13.79 9.35 -3.55
N VAL A 69 -15.05 9.53 -3.18
CA VAL A 69 -16.11 8.50 -3.32
C VAL A 69 -17.04 8.92 -4.45
N GLU A 70 -17.12 8.10 -5.49
CA GLU A 70 -17.95 8.37 -6.67
C GLU A 70 -19.07 7.33 -6.81
N VAL A 71 -20.29 7.80 -7.09
CA VAL A 71 -21.43 6.93 -7.39
C VAL A 71 -21.80 7.09 -8.86
N LEU A 72 -21.64 6.03 -9.64
CA LEU A 72 -21.81 5.99 -11.09
C LEU A 72 -22.96 5.07 -11.48
N ASP A 73 -23.74 5.49 -12.47
CA ASP A 73 -24.73 4.62 -13.12
C ASP A 73 -24.02 3.59 -14.03
N GLU A 74 -22.97 4.01 -14.72
CA GLU A 74 -22.17 3.12 -15.57
C GLU A 74 -20.68 3.42 -15.41
N LEU A 75 -19.90 2.36 -15.22
CA LEU A 75 -18.44 2.37 -15.18
C LEU A 75 -17.89 1.71 -16.45
N ASN A 76 -17.41 2.56 -17.35
CA ASN A 76 -16.66 2.24 -18.56
C ASN A 76 -15.28 2.92 -18.57
N ALA A 77 -14.47 2.66 -19.61
CA ALA A 77 -13.07 3.12 -19.65
C ALA A 77 -12.94 4.64 -19.52
N ALA A 78 -13.83 5.40 -20.17
CA ALA A 78 -13.82 6.86 -20.10
C ALA A 78 -14.17 7.36 -18.70
N SER A 79 -15.20 6.79 -18.07
CA SER A 79 -15.60 7.15 -16.70
C SER A 79 -14.55 6.77 -15.65
N LEU A 80 -13.87 5.63 -15.81
CA LEU A 80 -12.78 5.21 -14.93
C LEU A 80 -11.62 6.20 -14.99
N VAL A 81 -11.17 6.56 -16.19
CA VAL A 81 -10.09 7.54 -16.37
C VAL A 81 -10.48 8.92 -15.83
N ALA A 82 -11.74 9.33 -16.04
CA ALA A 82 -12.26 10.59 -15.50
C ALA A 82 -12.25 10.58 -13.96
N ALA A 83 -12.69 9.49 -13.33
CA ALA A 83 -12.69 9.33 -11.87
C ALA A 83 -11.27 9.40 -11.29
N LEU A 84 -10.33 8.66 -11.88
CA LEU A 84 -8.92 8.70 -11.46
C LEU A 84 -8.30 10.08 -11.62
N SER A 85 -8.61 10.78 -12.72
CA SER A 85 -8.12 12.13 -12.98
C SER A 85 -8.65 13.13 -11.95
N ARG A 86 -9.94 13.04 -11.60
CA ARG A 86 -10.55 13.87 -10.54
C ARG A 86 -9.93 13.60 -9.19
N ALA A 87 -9.78 12.33 -8.82
CA ALA A 87 -9.14 11.97 -7.56
C ALA A 87 -7.70 12.47 -7.46
N GLY A 88 -6.93 12.42 -8.56
CA GLY A 88 -5.60 13.00 -8.63
C GLY A 88 -5.59 14.52 -8.37
N ASN A 89 -6.56 15.25 -8.94
CA ASN A 89 -6.70 16.69 -8.70
C ASN A 89 -7.03 17.00 -7.22
N TRP A 90 -7.90 16.21 -6.60
CA TRP A 90 -8.28 16.41 -5.20
C TRP A 90 -7.20 15.97 -4.21
N ALA A 91 -6.40 14.96 -4.56
CA ALA A 91 -5.29 14.52 -3.72
C ALA A 91 -4.20 15.58 -3.55
N ALA A 92 -4.16 16.60 -4.40
CA ALA A 92 -3.25 17.75 -4.27
C ALA A 92 -3.72 18.79 -3.25
N LEU A 93 -4.96 18.68 -2.73
CA LEU A 93 -5.47 19.63 -1.75
C LEU A 93 -4.81 19.45 -0.39
N GLY A 94 -4.48 20.59 0.23
CA GLY A 94 -4.01 20.61 1.61
C GLY A 94 -5.16 20.53 2.61
N TRP A 95 -4.80 20.25 3.85
CA TRP A 95 -5.70 20.28 5.01
C TRP A 95 -6.56 21.56 5.08
N LEU A 96 -5.93 22.72 4.83
CA LEU A 96 -6.58 24.03 4.90
C LEU A 96 -7.66 24.20 3.82
N ASP A 97 -7.43 23.67 2.62
CA ASP A 97 -8.38 23.75 1.51
C ASP A 97 -9.61 22.89 1.81
N LEU A 98 -9.41 21.69 2.33
CA LEU A 98 -10.50 20.80 2.77
C LEU A 98 -11.33 21.43 3.89
N ALA A 99 -10.67 22.01 4.89
CA ALA A 99 -11.33 22.71 5.98
C ALA A 99 -12.17 23.90 5.48
N ALA A 100 -11.69 24.62 4.47
CA ALA A 100 -12.40 25.76 3.88
C ALA A 100 -13.64 25.35 3.08
N MET A 101 -13.65 24.15 2.51
CA MET A 101 -14.81 23.59 1.80
C MET A 101 -15.85 22.96 2.74
N TYR A 102 -15.50 22.71 4.00
CA TYR A 102 -16.40 22.05 4.94
C TYR A 102 -17.65 22.91 5.23
N PRO A 103 -18.88 22.42 4.98
CA PRO A 103 -20.10 23.23 5.08
C PRO A 103 -20.34 23.90 6.45
N ALA A 104 -19.91 23.25 7.54
CA ALA A 104 -20.03 23.79 8.89
C ALA A 104 -18.86 24.74 9.29
N GLY A 105 -17.92 24.98 8.37
CA GLY A 105 -16.76 25.85 8.53
C GLY A 105 -15.54 25.17 9.16
N GLN A 106 -14.39 25.84 9.05
CA GLN A 106 -13.07 25.29 9.45
C GLN A 106 -12.98 24.87 10.92
N GLY A 107 -13.62 25.62 11.82
CA GLY A 107 -13.61 25.31 13.25
C GLY A 107 -14.41 24.06 13.61
N ALA A 108 -15.49 23.78 12.87
CA ALA A 108 -16.25 22.53 13.02
C ALA A 108 -15.47 21.36 12.45
N PHE A 109 -14.90 21.52 11.25
CA PHE A 109 -14.06 20.51 10.60
C PHE A 109 -12.99 19.93 11.52
N ARG A 110 -12.22 20.78 12.22
CA ARG A 110 -11.17 20.32 13.13
C ARG A 110 -11.72 19.51 14.32
N ARG A 111 -12.87 19.92 14.88
CA ARG A 111 -13.49 19.20 16.00
C ARG A 111 -14.02 17.85 15.55
N ASP A 112 -14.80 17.84 14.47
CA ASP A 112 -15.48 16.65 13.95
C ASP A 112 -14.45 15.62 13.44
N TRP A 113 -13.34 16.09 12.86
CA TRP A 113 -12.20 15.24 12.49
C TRP A 113 -11.51 14.60 13.70
N ASN A 114 -11.26 15.37 14.76
CA ASN A 114 -10.63 14.85 15.96
C ASN A 114 -11.52 13.78 16.62
N GLU A 115 -12.82 14.04 16.73
CA GLU A 115 -13.81 13.08 17.23
C GLU A 115 -13.82 11.80 16.38
N PHE A 116 -13.81 11.94 15.05
CA PHE A 116 -13.72 10.81 14.14
C PHE A 116 -12.43 10.00 14.36
N ARG A 117 -11.27 10.64 14.49
CA ARG A 117 -9.98 9.94 14.74
C ARG A 117 -9.95 9.24 16.09
N GLU A 118 -10.48 9.86 17.13
CA GLU A 118 -10.55 9.30 18.48
C GLU A 118 -11.46 8.06 18.55
N SER A 119 -12.45 7.97 17.65
CA SER A 119 -13.33 6.79 17.54
C SER A 119 -12.64 5.56 16.93
N LEU A 120 -11.46 5.74 16.31
CA LEU A 120 -10.77 4.70 15.56
C LEU A 120 -9.49 4.20 16.26
N PRO A 121 -9.06 2.95 15.97
CA PRO A 121 -7.81 2.44 16.52
C PRO A 121 -6.60 3.30 16.09
N PRO A 122 -5.59 3.48 16.98
CA PRO A 122 -4.49 4.44 16.81
C PRO A 122 -3.50 4.15 15.66
N ARG A 123 -3.74 3.14 14.81
CA ARG A 123 -2.88 2.78 13.66
C ARG A 123 -3.70 2.27 12.47
N THR A 124 -4.57 3.12 11.93
CA THR A 124 -5.31 2.79 10.71
C THR A 124 -4.43 3.07 9.49
N PRO A 125 -4.05 2.07 8.68
CA PRO A 125 -3.24 2.29 7.49
C PRO A 125 -4.00 3.14 6.45
N ALA A 126 -3.26 3.84 5.60
CA ALA A 126 -3.83 4.60 4.50
C ALA A 126 -4.69 3.67 3.60
N GLY A 127 -5.90 4.12 3.33
CA GLY A 127 -6.89 3.43 2.52
C GLY A 127 -6.75 3.72 1.02
N PRO A 128 -7.79 3.42 0.24
CA PRO A 128 -7.84 3.81 -1.16
C PRO A 128 -7.89 5.33 -1.31
N ARG A 129 -7.39 5.83 -2.43
CA ARG A 129 -7.56 7.23 -2.85
C ARG A 129 -8.87 7.45 -3.59
N VAL A 130 -9.39 6.39 -4.21
CA VAL A 130 -10.64 6.41 -4.98
C VAL A 130 -11.51 5.23 -4.58
N VAL A 131 -12.77 5.51 -4.27
CA VAL A 131 -13.81 4.50 -4.11
C VAL A 131 -14.88 4.75 -5.16
N ILE A 132 -15.13 3.76 -6.03
CA ILE A 132 -16.15 3.85 -7.07
C ILE A 132 -17.26 2.87 -6.73
N VAL A 133 -18.50 3.35 -6.69
CA VAL A 133 -19.71 2.52 -6.53
C VAL A 133 -20.50 2.62 -7.83
N ALA A 134 -20.58 1.52 -8.57
CA ALA A 134 -21.18 1.50 -9.90
C ALA A 134 -22.44 0.60 -9.92
N ASP A 135 -23.51 1.08 -10.55
CA ASP A 135 -24.68 0.24 -10.88
C ASP A 135 -24.30 -0.79 -11.95
N HIS A 136 -23.68 -0.35 -13.05
CA HIS A 136 -23.24 -1.23 -14.11
C HIS A 136 -21.74 -1.09 -14.42
N ILE A 137 -21.06 -2.21 -14.66
CA ILE A 137 -19.65 -2.23 -15.08
C ILE A 137 -19.55 -2.93 -16.43
N THR A 138 -18.99 -2.23 -17.42
CA THR A 138 -18.79 -2.76 -18.77
C THR A 138 -17.64 -3.76 -18.80
N ASP A 139 -17.72 -4.76 -19.68
CA ASP A 139 -16.76 -5.87 -19.68
C ASP A 139 -15.33 -5.46 -20.11
N ASP A 140 -15.20 -4.38 -20.88
CA ASP A 140 -13.92 -3.84 -21.34
C ASP A 140 -13.04 -3.31 -20.20
N VAL A 141 -13.63 -2.83 -19.11
CA VAL A 141 -12.88 -2.31 -17.96
C VAL A 141 -12.56 -3.35 -16.90
N ARG A 142 -13.27 -4.50 -16.88
CA ARG A 142 -13.07 -5.52 -15.84
C ARG A 142 -11.60 -5.94 -15.70
N PRO A 143 -10.84 -6.25 -16.78
CA PRO A 143 -9.42 -6.60 -16.66
C PRO A 143 -8.56 -5.48 -16.06
N ALA A 144 -8.88 -4.21 -16.35
CA ALA A 144 -8.17 -3.06 -15.77
C ALA A 144 -8.45 -2.92 -14.28
N LEU A 145 -9.69 -3.14 -13.84
CA LEU A 145 -10.06 -3.12 -12.42
C LEU A 145 -9.31 -4.18 -11.61
N GLU A 146 -9.03 -5.34 -12.19
CA GLU A 146 -8.21 -6.37 -11.53
C GLU A 146 -6.79 -5.90 -11.28
N LEU A 147 -6.17 -5.24 -12.26
CA LEU A 147 -4.82 -4.70 -12.14
C LEU A 147 -4.74 -3.52 -11.16
N LEU A 148 -5.82 -2.75 -11.05
CA LEU A 148 -5.93 -1.62 -10.12
C LEU A 148 -6.24 -2.07 -8.68
N SER A 149 -6.66 -3.32 -8.46
CA SER A 149 -6.91 -3.84 -7.12
C SER A 149 -5.67 -3.73 -6.24
N GLY A 150 -5.77 -2.97 -5.14
CA GLY A 150 -4.66 -2.72 -4.21
C GLY A 150 -3.75 -1.55 -4.61
N SER A 151 -4.03 -0.85 -5.71
CA SER A 151 -3.31 0.38 -6.12
C SER A 151 -3.89 1.67 -5.50
N GLY A 152 -4.78 1.52 -4.52
CA GLY A 152 -5.54 2.63 -3.94
C GLY A 152 -6.84 2.95 -4.68
N VAL A 153 -7.34 2.02 -5.50
CA VAL A 153 -8.65 2.10 -6.15
C VAL A 153 -9.49 0.94 -5.66
N ASP A 154 -10.61 1.25 -5.02
CA ASP A 154 -11.62 0.28 -4.63
C ASP A 154 -12.87 0.48 -5.49
N VAL A 155 -13.41 -0.61 -6.03
CA VAL A 155 -14.62 -0.57 -6.84
C VAL A 155 -15.66 -1.53 -6.26
N TYR A 156 -16.90 -1.08 -6.18
CA TYR A 156 -18.06 -1.83 -5.73
C TYR A 156 -19.11 -1.85 -6.84
N GLU A 157 -19.63 -3.04 -7.13
CA GLU A 157 -20.73 -3.26 -8.09
C GLU A 157 -22.03 -3.41 -7.29
N LEU A 158 -23.06 -2.65 -7.68
CA LEU A 158 -24.39 -2.76 -7.13
C LEU A 158 -25.15 -3.83 -7.90
N SER A 159 -25.99 -4.60 -7.20
CA SER A 159 -26.84 -5.60 -7.82
C SER A 159 -28.23 -5.57 -7.19
N LEU A 160 -29.25 -5.33 -7.99
CA LEU A 160 -30.63 -5.29 -7.54
C LEU A 160 -31.19 -6.70 -7.41
N ARG A 161 -31.70 -7.05 -6.24
CA ARG A 161 -32.43 -8.28 -5.98
C ARG A 161 -33.89 -7.96 -5.66
N GLU A 162 -34.79 -8.52 -6.45
CA GLU A 162 -36.23 -8.33 -6.24
C GLU A 162 -36.84 -9.58 -5.60
N PHE A 163 -37.62 -9.34 -4.55
CA PHE A 163 -38.36 -10.38 -3.86
C PHE A 163 -39.82 -10.37 -4.34
N GLY A 164 -40.46 -11.55 -4.34
CA GLY A 164 -41.83 -11.71 -4.81
C GLY A 164 -42.90 -10.96 -3.97
N ASP A 165 -42.50 -10.35 -2.87
CA ASP A 165 -43.32 -9.49 -2.01
C ASP A 165 -43.19 -7.99 -2.34
N GLY A 166 -42.45 -7.64 -3.41
CA GLY A 166 -42.22 -6.26 -3.84
C GLY A 166 -41.07 -5.55 -3.10
N ARG A 167 -40.40 -6.22 -2.16
CA ARG A 167 -39.17 -5.69 -1.56
C ARG A 167 -38.04 -5.74 -2.57
N ARG A 168 -37.26 -4.67 -2.61
CA ARG A 168 -36.07 -4.52 -3.44
C ARG A 168 -34.86 -4.38 -2.53
N LEU A 169 -33.84 -5.20 -2.75
CA LEU A 169 -32.61 -5.23 -1.97
C LEU A 169 -31.45 -4.93 -2.90
N ILE A 170 -30.54 -4.05 -2.45
CA ILE A 170 -29.32 -3.72 -3.18
C ILE A 170 -28.19 -4.52 -2.53
N ASP A 171 -27.59 -5.41 -3.30
CA ASP A 171 -26.39 -6.14 -2.95
C ASP A 171 -25.19 -5.28 -3.39
N VAL A 172 -24.21 -5.09 -2.50
CA VAL A 172 -23.03 -4.26 -2.76
C VAL A 172 -21.81 -5.15 -2.65
N ALA A 173 -21.19 -5.46 -3.79
CA ALA A 173 -20.09 -6.41 -3.85
C ALA A 173 -18.79 -5.71 -4.28
N PRO A 174 -17.66 -5.89 -3.57
CA PRO A 174 -16.38 -5.40 -4.06
C PRO A 174 -15.97 -6.15 -5.33
N VAL A 175 -15.60 -5.39 -6.36
CA VAL A 175 -15.10 -5.93 -7.62
C VAL A 175 -13.67 -6.39 -7.39
N ARG A 176 -13.48 -7.71 -7.34
CA ARG A 176 -12.17 -8.34 -7.22
C ARG A 176 -11.93 -9.22 -8.44
N GLY A 177 -10.70 -9.24 -8.93
CA GLY A 177 -10.32 -10.15 -10.00
C GLY A 177 -10.50 -11.63 -9.60
N PRO A 178 -10.73 -12.54 -10.55
CA PRO A 178 -10.89 -13.98 -10.35
C PRO A 178 -9.76 -14.62 -9.53
N LEU A 179 -8.55 -14.04 -9.56
CA LEU A 179 -7.39 -14.50 -8.80
C LEU A 179 -7.61 -14.37 -7.28
N ALA A 180 -8.21 -13.28 -6.81
CA ALA A 180 -8.52 -13.08 -5.39
C ALA A 180 -9.64 -14.02 -4.92
N ALA A 181 -10.67 -14.23 -5.75
CA ALA A 181 -11.76 -15.19 -5.47
C ALA A 181 -11.25 -16.65 -5.40
N ARG A 182 -10.34 -17.04 -6.31
CA ARG A 182 -9.65 -18.34 -6.27
C ARG A 182 -8.80 -18.51 -5.01
N SER A 183 -8.11 -17.45 -4.57
CA SER A 183 -7.31 -17.48 -3.34
C SER A 183 -8.16 -17.75 -2.09
N GLN A 184 -9.37 -17.17 -2.03
CA GLN A 184 -10.32 -17.43 -0.95
C GLN A 184 -10.90 -18.84 -1.01
N MET A 185 -11.21 -19.37 -2.20
CA MET A 185 -11.60 -20.77 -2.37
C MET A 185 -10.48 -21.76 -2.03
N VAL A 186 -9.22 -21.42 -2.30
CA VAL A 186 -8.06 -22.24 -1.91
C VAL A 186 -7.85 -22.22 -0.39
N MET A 187 -8.03 -21.08 0.28
CA MET A 187 -7.93 -20.98 1.75
C MET A 187 -9.06 -21.71 2.49
N LEU A 188 -10.31 -21.68 1.97
CA LEU A 188 -11.40 -22.49 2.52
C LEU A 188 -11.33 -23.98 2.14
N GLY A 189 -10.53 -24.34 1.13
CA GLY A 189 -10.37 -25.71 0.65
C GLY A 189 -9.09 -26.44 1.12
N ARG A 190 -8.23 -25.80 1.93
CA ARG A 190 -6.92 -26.37 2.34
C ARG A 190 -6.87 -26.99 3.73
N ALA A 191 -8.00 -27.45 4.25
CA ALA A 191 -8.00 -28.57 5.20
C ALA A 191 -8.36 -29.84 4.41
N THR A 192 -7.41 -30.76 4.30
CA THR A 192 -7.48 -32.04 3.57
C THR A 192 -7.27 -31.99 2.04
N LYS A 193 -6.01 -31.76 1.63
CA LYS A 193 -5.31 -32.74 0.78
C LYS A 193 -3.82 -32.45 0.78
N GLU A 194 -3.07 -33.35 1.42
CA GLU A 194 -1.64 -33.54 1.22
C GLU A 194 -1.39 -33.64 -0.28
N VAL A 195 -0.60 -32.71 -0.83
CA VAL A 195 -0.15 -32.76 -2.22
C VAL A 195 1.03 -33.72 -2.25
N GLU A 196 0.81 -34.96 -2.65
CA GLU A 196 1.88 -35.86 -3.06
C GLU A 196 2.57 -35.25 -4.29
N LEU A 197 3.76 -34.70 -4.06
CA LEU A 197 4.65 -34.18 -5.07
C LEU A 197 5.20 -35.38 -5.87
N LEU A 198 4.52 -35.78 -6.95
CA LEU A 198 5.10 -36.69 -7.93
C LEU A 198 6.13 -35.92 -8.76
N ALA A 199 7.39 -36.12 -8.40
CA ALA A 199 8.53 -35.75 -9.21
C ALA A 199 8.47 -36.46 -10.58
N SER A 200 8.15 -35.71 -11.64
CA SER A 200 8.58 -36.07 -12.99
C SER A 200 9.88 -35.33 -13.27
N ALA A 201 10.99 -35.95 -12.85
CA ALA A 201 12.29 -35.69 -13.43
C ALA A 201 12.24 -36.19 -14.89
N GLN A 202 12.28 -35.27 -15.84
CA GLN A 202 12.51 -35.61 -17.24
C GLN A 202 14.02 -35.68 -17.44
N GLU A 203 14.55 -36.91 -17.41
CA GLU A 203 15.92 -37.24 -17.81
C GLU A 203 16.15 -36.83 -19.27
N PHE A 204 16.96 -35.79 -19.49
CA PHE A 204 17.64 -35.61 -20.76
C PHE A 204 18.95 -36.39 -20.71
N ALA A 205 19.00 -37.48 -21.47
CA ALA A 205 20.18 -38.32 -21.65
C ALA A 205 21.31 -37.56 -22.40
N PRO A 206 22.58 -37.88 -22.12
CA PRO A 206 23.72 -37.19 -22.72
C PRO A 206 23.98 -37.67 -24.16
N VAL A 207 24.24 -36.74 -25.07
CA VAL A 207 24.87 -37.01 -26.36
C VAL A 207 26.29 -36.49 -26.30
N ALA A 208 27.25 -37.37 -26.60
CA ALA A 208 28.66 -37.08 -26.81
C ALA A 208 29.10 -37.79 -28.11
N PRO A 209 30.29 -37.49 -28.67
CA PRO A 209 30.47 -36.56 -29.79
C PRO A 209 30.90 -37.28 -31.09
N GLU A 210 30.74 -36.64 -32.24
CA GLU A 210 31.46 -37.02 -33.47
C GLU A 210 32.18 -35.78 -34.04
N GLU A 211 33.49 -35.94 -34.15
CA GLU A 211 34.46 -35.08 -34.84
C GLU A 211 34.44 -35.42 -36.34
N ASP A 212 34.52 -34.42 -37.24
CA ASP A 212 35.61 -34.32 -38.23
C ASP A 212 35.53 -33.06 -39.11
N GLU A 213 36.63 -32.32 -39.07
CA GLU A 213 37.40 -31.63 -40.12
C GLU A 213 36.73 -30.85 -41.29
N ALA A 214 37.02 -29.54 -41.41
CA ALA A 214 38.17 -29.01 -42.19
C ALA A 214 37.99 -27.54 -42.65
N ASP A 215 39.10 -26.78 -42.54
CA ASP A 215 39.49 -25.51 -43.20
C ASP A 215 38.62 -24.25 -42.98
N GLY A 216 39.18 -23.06 -42.69
CA GLY A 216 40.57 -22.63 -42.63
C GLY A 216 40.64 -21.10 -42.42
N ASP A 217 41.81 -20.66 -41.98
CA ASP A 217 42.41 -19.32 -42.05
C ASP A 217 42.14 -18.22 -40.98
N VAL A 218 43.08 -18.23 -40.00
CA VAL A 218 44.03 -17.18 -39.53
C VAL A 218 43.63 -15.70 -39.40
N GLU A 219 43.81 -15.15 -38.18
CA GLU A 219 44.90 -14.22 -37.75
C GLU A 219 44.67 -13.80 -36.27
N ALA A 220 45.57 -14.16 -35.33
CA ALA A 220 46.58 -13.29 -34.69
C ALA A 220 45.98 -12.11 -33.87
N THR A 221 46.28 -11.82 -32.60
CA THR A 221 47.39 -12.09 -31.67
C THR A 221 47.03 -11.37 -30.34
N GLY A 222 47.55 -11.81 -29.19
CA GLY A 222 47.71 -10.89 -28.03
C GLY A 222 47.46 -11.51 -26.67
N THR A 223 48.54 -12.00 -26.07
CA THR A 223 48.69 -12.67 -24.77
C THR A 223 48.41 -11.82 -23.53
N MET A 224 47.95 -12.54 -22.51
CA MET A 224 47.91 -12.25 -21.07
C MET A 224 49.30 -12.00 -20.48
N GLU A 225 49.36 -11.15 -19.45
CA GLU A 225 50.15 -11.22 -18.19
C GLU A 225 50.38 -9.78 -17.69
N THR A 226 49.89 -9.38 -16.52
CA THR A 226 50.62 -9.56 -15.26
C THR A 226 49.75 -9.09 -14.08
N GLU A 227 49.60 -9.95 -13.07
CA GLU A 227 49.46 -9.58 -11.65
C GLU A 227 50.89 -9.31 -11.09
N PRO A 228 51.15 -8.83 -9.85
CA PRO A 228 50.24 -8.37 -8.78
C PRO A 228 50.73 -7.09 -8.05
N GLU A 229 49.83 -6.36 -7.36
CA GLU A 229 50.07 -5.80 -6.01
C GLU A 229 48.86 -4.98 -5.55
N GLU A 230 48.22 -5.47 -4.49
CA GLU A 230 47.29 -4.76 -3.65
C GLU A 230 48.04 -3.64 -2.89
N PRO A 231 47.40 -2.48 -2.68
CA PRO A 231 47.30 -2.06 -1.29
C PRO A 231 45.87 -1.68 -0.93
N ALA A 232 45.40 -2.34 0.13
CA ALA A 232 44.67 -1.75 1.23
C ALA A 232 43.83 -0.51 0.84
N ALA A 233 42.54 -0.74 0.61
CA ALA A 233 41.54 0.30 0.77
C ALA A 233 41.49 0.68 2.26
N GLU A 234 42.44 1.52 2.70
CA GLU A 234 42.23 2.34 3.89
C GLU A 234 40.98 3.21 3.66
N PRO A 235 40.10 3.34 4.66
CA PRO A 235 38.88 4.12 4.55
C PRO A 235 39.26 5.57 4.27
N SER A 236 38.95 6.01 3.06
CA SER A 236 39.15 7.39 2.62
C SER A 236 38.18 8.27 3.41
N GLN A 237 38.62 8.76 4.57
CA GLN A 237 38.02 9.93 5.20
C GLN A 237 38.45 11.18 4.42
N PRO A 238 37.54 11.94 3.80
CA PRO A 238 37.79 13.35 3.56
C PRO A 238 37.48 14.16 4.83
N SER A 239 38.56 14.78 5.29
CA SER A 239 38.72 15.92 6.18
C SER A 239 37.54 16.91 6.30
N TYR A 240 37.42 17.39 7.53
CA TYR A 240 36.55 18.39 8.13
C TYR A 240 36.29 19.67 7.30
N THR A 241 35.11 20.28 7.55
CA THR A 241 34.53 21.53 6.98
C THR A 241 33.60 21.40 5.76
N ALA A 242 32.67 20.44 5.80
CA ALA A 242 31.37 20.61 5.13
C ALA A 242 30.32 21.08 6.17
N PRO A 243 29.32 21.90 5.81
CA PRO A 243 28.17 22.09 6.69
C PRO A 243 27.62 20.70 7.03
N MET A 244 27.41 20.43 8.33
CA MET A 244 27.00 19.11 8.80
C MET A 244 25.80 18.64 7.96
N ASP A 245 25.99 17.54 7.24
CA ASP A 245 24.98 16.96 6.37
C ASP A 245 23.67 16.86 7.15
N GLU A 246 22.54 17.21 6.53
CA GLU A 246 21.25 17.27 7.22
C GLU A 246 20.92 15.93 7.88
N ALA A 247 21.24 14.83 7.19
CA ALA A 247 21.15 13.49 7.73
C ALA A 247 21.96 13.30 9.02
N ALA A 248 23.21 13.78 9.05
CA ALA A 248 24.08 13.69 10.22
C ALA A 248 23.57 14.56 11.39
N ARG A 249 22.99 15.73 11.10
CA ARG A 249 22.36 16.59 12.12
C ARG A 249 21.17 15.91 12.77
N THR A 250 20.28 15.37 11.97
CA THR A 250 19.08 14.69 12.45
C THR A 250 19.43 13.44 13.23
N LEU A 251 20.38 12.64 12.74
CA LEU A 251 20.81 11.43 13.42
C LEU A 251 21.46 11.73 14.78
N LEU A 252 22.24 12.81 14.87
CA LEU A 252 22.79 13.30 16.14
C LEU A 252 21.69 13.77 17.11
N ALA A 253 20.63 14.42 16.61
CA ALA A 253 19.50 14.83 17.44
C ALA A 253 18.76 13.62 18.03
N ILE A 254 18.53 12.58 17.21
CA ILE A 254 17.96 11.29 17.65
C ILE A 254 18.85 10.64 18.69
N ALA A 255 20.15 10.55 18.44
CA ALA A 255 21.10 9.96 19.37
C ALA A 255 21.15 10.69 20.72
N LYS A 256 21.07 12.03 20.71
CA LYS A 256 21.01 12.84 21.94
C LYS A 256 19.72 12.65 22.72
N TYR A 257 18.59 12.53 22.02
CA TYR A 257 17.30 12.28 22.65
C TYR A 257 17.26 10.91 23.33
N LEU A 258 17.84 9.89 22.69
CA LEU A 258 17.96 8.54 23.26
C LEU A 258 18.97 8.48 24.42
N GLY A 259 20.07 9.22 24.33
CA GLY A 259 21.07 9.36 25.40
C GLY A 259 21.95 8.13 25.65
N GLU A 260 21.74 7.02 24.93
CA GLU A 260 22.51 5.79 25.01
C GLU A 260 22.75 5.16 23.62
N ASP A 261 23.78 4.31 23.53
CA ASP A 261 24.07 3.56 22.30
C ASP A 261 22.93 2.58 22.02
N THR A 262 22.19 2.83 20.93
CA THR A 262 20.92 2.16 20.67
C THR A 262 21.03 1.22 19.49
N ARG A 263 20.58 -0.03 19.66
CA ARG A 263 20.61 -1.03 18.58
C ARG A 263 19.47 -0.83 17.59
N LEU A 264 19.84 -0.82 16.31
CA LEU A 264 18.95 -0.81 15.17
C LEU A 264 18.98 -2.16 14.45
N THR A 265 17.82 -2.58 13.94
CA THR A 265 17.64 -3.81 13.19
C THR A 265 16.90 -3.51 11.88
N TRP A 266 17.31 -4.16 10.81
CA TRP A 266 16.63 -4.13 9.52
C TRP A 266 16.37 -5.55 9.01
N LEU A 267 15.10 -5.92 8.81
CA LEU A 267 14.72 -7.25 8.31
C LEU A 267 14.38 -7.20 6.81
N GLN A 268 15.24 -7.79 5.97
CA GLN A 268 15.00 -7.93 4.53
C GLN A 268 14.04 -9.09 4.24
N LEU A 269 12.75 -8.80 4.16
CA LEU A 269 11.66 -9.77 3.94
C LEU A 269 11.81 -10.63 2.66
N ARG A 270 12.51 -10.15 1.62
CA ARG A 270 12.72 -10.91 0.38
C ARG A 270 13.79 -11.99 0.48
N LYS A 271 14.80 -11.80 1.33
CA LYS A 271 15.92 -12.74 1.51
C LYS A 271 15.88 -13.44 2.88
N GLY A 272 15.02 -13.01 3.80
CA GLY A 272 14.95 -13.52 5.17
C GLY A 272 16.18 -13.15 6.02
N VAL A 273 16.95 -12.14 5.62
CA VAL A 273 18.18 -11.71 6.30
C VAL A 273 17.89 -10.50 7.19
N SER A 274 18.32 -10.55 8.43
CA SER A 274 18.30 -9.42 9.38
C SER A 274 19.68 -8.80 9.46
N HIS A 275 19.75 -7.48 9.38
CA HIS A 275 20.97 -6.70 9.56
C HIS A 275 20.87 -5.90 10.85
N GLU A 276 21.96 -5.87 11.62
CA GLU A 276 22.05 -5.09 12.85
C GLU A 276 23.03 -3.92 12.69
N ALA A 277 22.66 -2.78 13.26
CA ALA A 277 23.51 -1.59 13.38
C ALA A 277 23.36 -1.01 14.78
N THR A 278 24.33 -0.23 15.25
CA THR A 278 24.27 0.48 16.53
C THR A 278 24.39 1.97 16.30
N LEU A 279 23.39 2.73 16.71
CA LEU A 279 23.42 4.18 16.74
C LEU A 279 24.16 4.63 18.01
N ARG A 280 25.36 5.20 17.85
CA ARG A 280 26.12 5.76 18.97
C ARG A 280 25.52 7.09 19.44
N VAL A 281 25.74 7.43 20.71
CA VAL A 281 25.39 8.76 21.27
C VAL A 281 26.07 9.91 20.51
N THR A 282 27.17 9.64 19.81
CA THR A 282 27.90 10.61 18.97
C THR A 282 27.21 10.91 17.63
N GLY A 283 26.09 10.25 17.31
CA GLY A 283 25.39 10.44 16.05
C GLY A 283 26.04 9.72 14.87
N GLU A 284 26.61 8.55 15.11
CA GLU A 284 27.19 7.67 14.08
C GLU A 284 26.54 6.29 14.15
N LEU A 285 26.24 5.72 12.98
CA LEU A 285 25.75 4.36 12.83
C LEU A 285 26.93 3.41 12.60
N VAL A 286 27.13 2.48 13.52
CA VAL A 286 28.14 1.43 13.42
C VAL A 286 27.47 0.15 12.97
N LEU A 287 27.87 -0.38 11.83
CA LEU A 287 27.39 -1.66 11.31
C LEU A 287 28.07 -2.85 12.00
N GLU A 288 27.54 -4.07 11.80
CA GLU A 288 28.14 -5.31 12.33
C GLU A 288 29.58 -5.56 11.86
N ASN A 289 29.92 -5.11 10.65
CA ASN A 289 31.27 -5.19 10.10
C ASN A 289 32.25 -4.15 10.69
N GLY A 290 31.78 -3.28 11.59
CA GLY A 290 32.57 -2.23 12.24
C GLY A 290 32.64 -0.91 11.47
N ASP A 291 32.01 -0.82 10.30
CA ASP A 291 32.01 0.41 9.51
C ASP A 291 31.10 1.46 10.12
N GLU A 292 31.58 2.71 10.14
CA GLU A 292 30.88 3.84 10.75
C GLU A 292 30.34 4.81 9.69
N TYR A 293 29.06 5.14 9.78
CA TYR A 293 28.34 6.00 8.83
C TYR A 293 27.62 7.14 9.54
N ARG A 294 27.61 8.30 8.89
CA ARG A 294 26.87 9.50 9.35
C ARG A 294 25.55 9.73 8.60
N ASP A 295 25.28 8.90 7.60
CA ASP A 295 24.04 8.85 6.85
C ASP A 295 23.43 7.43 6.94
N PRO A 296 22.18 7.29 7.44
CA PRO A 296 21.45 6.03 7.44
C PRO A 296 21.35 5.36 6.08
N SER A 297 21.19 6.15 5.01
CA SER A 297 20.99 5.62 3.66
C SER A 297 22.28 5.02 3.14
N ALA A 298 23.41 5.71 3.32
CA ALA A 298 24.74 5.15 3.06
C ALA A 298 24.98 3.83 3.82
N ALA A 299 24.60 3.76 5.10
CA ALA A 299 24.71 2.53 5.89
C ALA A 299 23.83 1.39 5.33
N ALA A 300 22.60 1.70 4.92
CA ALA A 300 21.70 0.71 4.33
C ALA A 300 22.17 0.23 2.94
N CYS A 301 22.74 1.12 2.14
CA CYS A 301 23.32 0.78 0.85
C CYS A 301 24.52 -0.16 1.00
N ALA A 302 25.41 0.14 1.95
CA ALA A 302 26.59 -0.68 2.26
C ALA A 302 26.20 -2.12 2.65
N VAL A 303 25.18 -2.27 3.50
CA VAL A 303 24.72 -3.57 4.00
C VAL A 303 23.94 -4.38 2.95
N SER A 304 23.15 -3.70 2.11
CA SER A 304 22.29 -4.38 1.13
C SER A 304 22.94 -4.61 -0.23
N GLY A 305 24.05 -3.92 -0.51
CA GLY A 305 24.70 -3.90 -1.82
C GLY A 305 23.84 -3.25 -2.90
N ARG A 306 22.94 -2.34 -2.52
CA ARG A 306 22.05 -1.59 -3.43
C ARG A 306 22.19 -0.11 -3.17
N ASP A 307 22.17 0.69 -4.23
CA ASP A 307 22.35 2.14 -4.12
C ASP A 307 21.03 2.92 -3.99
N ASP A 308 19.88 2.23 -3.96
CA ASP A 308 18.53 2.81 -3.97
C ASP A 308 17.76 2.67 -2.64
N VAL A 309 18.46 2.40 -1.55
CA VAL A 309 17.83 2.11 -0.25
C VAL A 309 17.73 3.36 0.62
N ASP A 310 16.51 3.70 1.00
CA ASP A 310 16.23 4.76 1.98
C ASP A 310 16.48 4.25 3.40
N GLY A 311 17.61 4.66 3.97
CA GLY A 311 18.07 4.26 5.30
C GLY A 311 17.12 4.63 6.43
N TRP A 312 16.43 5.76 6.30
CA TRP A 312 15.56 6.29 7.36
C TRP A 312 14.37 5.36 7.63
N ARG A 313 13.90 4.68 6.58
CA ARG A 313 12.71 3.83 6.64
C ARG A 313 13.02 2.37 6.95
N VAL A 314 14.25 1.93 6.71
CA VAL A 314 14.64 0.52 6.86
C VAL A 314 15.24 0.19 8.22
N TRP A 315 15.98 1.12 8.83
CA TRP A 315 16.57 0.94 10.14
C TRP A 315 15.52 1.15 11.24
N ARG A 316 15.37 0.18 12.14
CA ARG A 316 14.35 0.19 13.20
C ARG A 316 14.93 -0.04 14.58
N PHE A 317 14.34 0.58 15.59
CA PHE A 317 14.67 0.34 16.99
C PHE A 317 14.17 -1.04 17.44
N GLY A 318 15.04 -2.06 17.40
CA GLY A 318 14.68 -3.46 17.61
C GLY A 318 13.77 -4.07 16.53
N GLU A 319 13.38 -5.34 16.69
CA GLU A 319 12.64 -6.10 15.66
C GLU A 319 11.21 -5.55 15.36
N ALA A 320 10.59 -4.88 16.33
CA ALA A 320 9.20 -4.42 16.25
C ALA A 320 9.00 -2.92 16.53
N GLY A 321 10.06 -2.14 16.77
CA GLY A 321 9.95 -0.73 17.15
C GLY A 321 9.86 0.26 15.99
N PRO A 322 9.80 1.57 16.28
CA PRO A 322 9.76 2.62 15.27
C PRO A 322 11.00 2.60 14.36
N ASN A 323 10.89 3.18 13.17
CA ASN A 323 12.04 3.39 12.29
C ASN A 323 12.71 4.76 12.54
N LEU A 324 13.88 5.01 11.94
CA LEU A 324 14.59 6.29 12.11
C LEU A 324 13.81 7.49 11.56
N ASP A 325 12.97 7.31 10.54
CA ASP A 325 12.07 8.34 10.01
C ASP A 325 10.98 8.73 11.03
N ASP A 326 10.40 7.74 11.72
CA ASP A 326 9.43 7.98 12.79
C ASP A 326 10.07 8.80 13.93
N ALA A 327 11.29 8.44 14.34
CA ALA A 327 12.03 9.19 15.37
C ALA A 327 12.41 10.61 14.94
N ARG A 328 12.64 10.83 13.63
CA ARG A 328 12.82 12.16 13.07
C ARG A 328 11.55 13.01 13.19
N TYR A 329 10.39 12.45 12.86
CA TYR A 329 9.10 13.16 13.02
C TYR A 329 8.80 13.49 14.48
N GLU A 330 9.09 12.58 15.42
CA GLU A 330 8.86 12.85 16.85
C GLU A 330 9.74 14.01 17.38
N LEU A 331 10.96 14.16 16.87
CA LEU A 331 11.83 15.28 17.24
C LEU A 331 11.35 16.61 16.68
N ASP A 332 10.89 16.64 15.44
CA ASP A 332 10.34 17.86 14.83
C ASP A 332 9.07 18.31 15.58
N GLU A 333 8.21 17.37 16.00
CA GLU A 333 7.06 17.68 16.85
C GLU A 333 7.47 18.20 18.24
N ALA A 334 8.54 17.66 18.84
CA ALA A 334 9.03 18.10 20.15
C ALA A 334 9.64 19.51 20.11
N ASP A 335 10.42 19.85 19.07
CA ASP A 335 11.01 21.18 18.89
C ASP A 335 9.93 22.26 18.63
N GLU A 336 8.84 21.92 17.91
CA GLU A 336 7.71 22.83 17.71
C GLU A 336 6.93 23.14 19.00
N LEU A 337 6.93 22.23 19.97
CA LEU A 337 6.26 22.39 21.25
C LEU A 337 7.08 23.28 22.21
N ASP A 338 8.41 23.17 22.21
CA ASP A 338 9.29 23.99 23.04
C ASP A 338 9.38 25.45 22.56
N VAL A 339 9.24 25.71 21.25
CA VAL A 339 9.22 27.09 20.69
C VAL A 339 7.91 27.85 21.03
N ARG A 340 6.86 27.15 21.49
CA ARG A 340 5.56 27.72 21.83
C ARG A 340 5.34 27.90 23.34
N SER A 341 6.28 27.50 24.19
CA SER A 341 6.25 27.71 25.64
C SER A 341 7.06 28.95 26.08
#